data_AF-A0A9D1IQC8-F1
#
_entry.id   AF-A0A9D1IQC8-F1
#
_cell.length_a   1.000
_cell.length_b   1.000
_cell.length_c   1.000
_cell.angle_alpha   90.00
_cell.angle_beta   90.00
_cell.angle_gamma   90.00
#
_symmetry.space_group_name_H-M   'P 1'
#
loop_
_entity.id
_entity.type
_entity.pdbx_description
1 polymer ?
#
loop_
_entity_poly.entity_id
_entity_poly.type
_entity_poly.pdbx_seq_one_letter_code
_entity_poly.pdbx_strand_id
1 'polypeptide(L)'
;MYITNTTEQVVKLIEQLEIKSDLTKLKFLIYIFDLLNNNQINDKNEVNPDLIDDGELKIFNFEVIGLSPNAGNLLLQYFAMLYNGMTDSKDAYEDNGNILGINCDKTDKEFASKFERLDFNEKLDVFSEIIIRYDNETYFNEKTLVLSLDSKLSGYDIAKQIQNFKN
;
A
#
# COMPACT_ATOMS: atom_id res chain seq x y z
N MET A 1 13.35 9.46 -4.73
CA MET A 1 12.50 9.46 -3.53
C MET A 1 11.94 10.85 -3.33
N TYR A 2 10.65 10.98 -3.04
CA TYR A 2 9.97 12.26 -2.87
C TYR A 2 9.95 12.71 -1.41
N ILE A 3 9.77 11.77 -0.47
CA ILE A 3 9.97 12.06 0.95
C ILE A 3 11.47 12.12 1.28
N THR A 4 11.87 13.14 2.03
CA THR A 4 13.29 13.43 2.30
C THR A 4 13.71 13.23 3.76
N ASN A 5 12.74 13.11 4.68
CA ASN A 5 12.98 12.88 6.10
C ASN A 5 12.40 11.52 6.53
N THR A 6 13.09 10.44 6.16
CA THR A 6 12.70 9.06 6.49
C THR A 6 13.93 8.23 6.89
N THR A 7 13.70 7.02 7.37
CA THR A 7 14.75 6.13 7.87
C THR A 7 15.45 5.38 6.74
N GLU A 8 16.69 4.93 6.98
CA GLU A 8 17.44 4.12 6.01
C GLU A 8 16.71 2.81 5.65
N GLN A 9 15.87 2.28 6.55
CA GLN A 9 15.07 1.08 6.28
C GLN A 9 14.03 1.32 5.19
N VAL A 10 13.32 2.45 5.27
CA VAL A 10 12.35 2.87 4.24
C VAL A 10 13.07 3.12 2.92
N VAL A 11 14.19 3.85 2.93
CA VAL A 11 14.99 4.10 1.73
C VAL A 11 15.38 2.79 1.05
N LYS A 12 15.98 1.86 1.80
CA LYS A 12 16.40 0.55 1.27
C LYS A 12 15.24 -0.27 0.73
N LEU A 13 14.07 -0.23 1.39
CA LEU A 13 12.88 -0.94 0.90
C LEU A 13 12.43 -0.39 -0.45
N ILE A 14 12.34 0.94 -0.59
CA ILE A 14 11.92 1.60 -1.83
C ILE A 14 12.93 1.34 -2.95
N GLU A 15 14.23 1.53 -2.72
CA GLU A 15 15.29 1.25 -3.71
C GLU A 15 15.30 -0.22 -4.16
N GLN A 16 15.06 -1.15 -3.23
CA GLN A 16 14.99 -2.57 -3.57
C GLN A 16 13.75 -2.92 -4.39
N LEU A 17 12.62 -2.22 -4.17
CA LEU A 17 11.40 -2.38 -4.98
C LEU A 17 11.57 -1.79 -6.38
N GLU A 18 12.26 -0.66 -6.53
CA GLU A 18 12.47 0.03 -7.82
C GLU A 18 13.04 -0.90 -8.89
N ILE A 19 13.99 -1.77 -8.52
CA ILE A 19 14.67 -2.70 -9.43
C ILE A 19 13.92 -4.01 -9.67
N LYS A 20 12.72 -4.21 -9.11
CA LYS A 20 11.92 -5.42 -9.31
C LYS A 20 11.05 -5.34 -10.55
N SER A 21 10.56 -6.52 -10.96
CA SER A 21 9.55 -6.63 -12.02
C SER A 21 8.26 -5.95 -11.60
N ASP A 22 7.48 -5.51 -12.58
CA ASP A 22 6.19 -4.86 -12.32
C ASP A 22 5.21 -5.80 -11.64
N LEU A 23 5.29 -7.11 -11.90
CA LEU A 23 4.50 -8.12 -11.19
C LEU A 23 4.84 -8.18 -9.69
N THR A 24 6.13 -8.20 -9.32
CA THR A 24 6.55 -8.19 -7.90
C THR A 24 6.14 -6.88 -7.22
N LYS A 25 6.31 -5.75 -7.91
CA LYS A 25 5.85 -4.44 -7.44
C LYS A 25 4.33 -4.42 -7.20
N LEU A 26 3.55 -4.94 -8.14
CA LEU A 26 2.08 -5.03 -8.02
C LEU A 26 1.67 -5.90 -6.84
N LYS A 27 2.29 -7.06 -6.65
CA LYS A 27 2.03 -7.92 -5.49
C LYS A 27 2.33 -7.22 -4.17
N PHE A 28 3.39 -6.40 -4.13
CA PHE A 28 3.69 -5.58 -2.96
C PHE A 28 2.62 -4.51 -2.72
N LEU A 29 2.12 -3.83 -3.76
CA LEU A 29 0.99 -2.91 -3.63
C LEU A 29 -0.24 -3.62 -3.07
N ILE A 30 -0.63 -4.74 -3.67
CA ILE A 30 -1.76 -5.54 -3.21
C ILE A 30 -1.61 -5.84 -1.72
N TYR A 31 -0.44 -6.33 -1.30
CA TYR A 31 -0.17 -6.65 0.08
C TYR A 31 -0.37 -5.48 1.05
N ILE A 32 0.29 -4.34 0.80
CA ILE A 32 0.23 -3.22 1.75
C ILE A 32 -1.15 -2.55 1.77
N PHE A 33 -1.84 -2.49 0.62
CA PHE A 33 -3.18 -1.91 0.56
C PHE A 33 -4.24 -2.84 1.11
N ASP A 34 -4.04 -4.16 1.06
CA ASP A 34 -4.88 -5.15 1.74
C ASP A 34 -4.80 -4.95 3.27
N LEU A 35 -3.58 -4.83 3.81
CA LEU A 35 -3.37 -4.50 5.24
C LEU A 35 -4.04 -3.16 5.62
N LEU A 36 -3.89 -2.13 4.79
CA LEU A 36 -4.51 -0.81 4.99
C LEU A 36 -6.04 -0.92 5.05
N ASN A 37 -6.63 -1.62 4.08
CA ASN A 37 -8.07 -1.73 3.92
C ASN A 37 -8.71 -2.54 5.06
N ASN A 38 -7.95 -3.44 5.68
CA ASN A 38 -8.36 -4.23 6.84
C ASN A 38 -7.93 -3.62 8.19
N ASN A 39 -7.60 -2.31 8.24
CA ASN A 39 -7.19 -1.58 9.46
C ASN A 39 -5.91 -2.09 10.15
N GLN A 40 -5.09 -2.91 9.48
CA GLN A 40 -3.90 -3.55 10.07
C GLN A 40 -2.65 -2.65 10.08
N ILE A 41 -2.78 -1.40 9.65
CA ILE A 41 -1.72 -0.39 9.77
C ILE A 41 -1.98 0.43 11.03
N ASN A 42 -1.28 0.12 12.11
CA ASN A 42 -1.48 0.75 13.41
C ASN A 42 -0.18 0.96 14.19
N ASP A 43 -0.24 1.85 15.20
CA ASP A 43 0.90 2.29 16.00
C ASP A 43 1.52 1.22 16.90
N LYS A 44 0.81 0.11 17.15
CA LYS A 44 1.30 -1.03 17.92
C LYS A 44 1.75 -2.21 17.05
N ASN A 45 1.68 -2.11 15.71
CA ASN A 45 1.96 -3.20 14.78
C ASN A 45 1.14 -4.47 15.05
N GLU A 46 -0.10 -4.29 15.50
CA GLU A 46 -1.00 -5.38 15.86
C GLU A 46 -1.66 -5.97 14.62
N VAL A 47 -1.54 -7.29 14.46
CA VAL A 47 -2.02 -8.01 13.27
C VAL A 47 -3.55 -8.06 13.22
N ASN A 48 -4.20 -8.08 14.38
CA ASN A 48 -5.65 -8.14 14.48
C ASN A 48 -6.16 -7.07 15.46
N PRO A 49 -6.22 -5.80 15.01
CA PRO A 49 -6.56 -4.67 15.87
C PRO A 49 -7.95 -4.78 16.50
N ASP A 50 -8.88 -5.46 15.82
CA ASP A 50 -10.27 -5.65 16.29
C ASP A 50 -10.38 -6.53 17.55
N LEU A 51 -9.34 -7.31 17.86
CA LEU A 51 -9.30 -8.18 19.05
C LEU A 51 -8.70 -7.48 20.27
N ILE A 52 -8.31 -6.21 20.13
CA ILE A 52 -7.64 -5.44 21.17
C ILE A 52 -8.67 -4.50 21.78
N ASP A 53 -9.03 -4.73 23.04
CA ASP A 53 -9.96 -3.90 23.84
C ASP A 53 -9.40 -2.52 24.20
N ASP A 54 -8.26 -2.15 23.59
CA ASP A 54 -7.49 -0.96 23.93
C ASP A 54 -7.91 0.18 23.00
N GLY A 55 -8.82 1.03 23.49
CA GLY A 55 -9.34 2.22 22.79
C GLY A 55 -8.30 3.30 22.46
N GLU A 56 -7.02 2.98 22.52
CA GLU A 56 -5.87 3.85 22.26
C GLU A 56 -5.13 3.50 20.95
N LEU A 57 -5.57 2.50 20.18
CA LEU A 57 -4.89 2.13 18.94
C LEU A 57 -5.04 3.23 17.87
N LYS A 58 -3.93 3.81 17.42
CA LYS A 58 -3.93 4.74 16.29
C LYS A 58 -3.87 3.94 14.99
N ILE A 59 -4.99 3.86 14.29
CA ILE A 59 -5.13 3.15 13.01
C ILE A 59 -5.00 4.15 11.85
N PHE A 60 -4.21 3.77 10.85
CA PHE A 60 -4.18 4.45 9.56
C PHE A 60 -5.02 3.70 8.54
N ASN A 61 -5.97 4.43 7.94
CA ASN A 61 -6.74 4.00 6.78
C ASN A 61 -7.03 5.23 5.89
N PHE A 62 -7.74 5.04 4.79
CA PHE A 62 -8.05 6.14 3.87
C PHE A 62 -9.06 7.14 4.43
N GLU A 63 -9.99 6.71 5.29
CA GLU A 63 -10.99 7.61 5.88
C GLU A 63 -10.35 8.66 6.81
N VAL A 64 -9.33 8.28 7.60
CA VAL A 64 -8.66 9.22 8.53
C VAL A 64 -7.92 10.35 7.82
N ILE A 65 -7.59 10.20 6.54
CA ILE A 65 -7.02 11.26 5.70
C ILE A 65 -8.05 11.94 4.79
N GLY A 66 -9.33 11.59 4.92
CA GLY A 66 -10.45 12.24 4.22
C GLY A 66 -10.71 11.70 2.82
N LEU A 67 -10.19 10.52 2.47
CA LEU A 67 -10.57 9.81 1.26
C LEU A 67 -11.89 9.04 1.45
N SER A 68 -12.52 8.67 0.34
CA SER A 68 -13.76 7.89 0.35
C SER A 68 -13.55 6.54 1.06
N PRO A 69 -14.52 6.07 1.88
CA PRO A 69 -14.47 4.75 2.51
C PRO A 69 -14.22 3.59 1.52
N ASN A 70 -14.70 3.75 0.28
CA ASN A 70 -14.56 2.73 -0.76
C ASN A 70 -13.29 2.86 -1.61
N ALA A 71 -12.43 3.86 -1.37
CA ALA A 71 -11.24 4.08 -2.19
C ALA A 71 -10.28 2.87 -2.15
N GLY A 72 -10.14 2.24 -0.98
CA GLY A 72 -9.30 1.04 -0.80
C GLY A 72 -9.84 -0.15 -1.59
N ASN A 73 -11.12 -0.47 -1.43
CA ASN A 73 -11.79 -1.56 -2.16
C ASN A 73 -11.67 -1.40 -3.69
N LEU A 74 -11.92 -0.20 -4.21
CA LEU A 74 -11.81 0.06 -5.65
C LEU A 74 -10.37 -0.10 -6.17
N LEU A 75 -9.39 0.36 -5.39
CA LEU A 75 -7.98 0.20 -5.72
C LEU A 75 -7.56 -1.27 -5.72
N LEU A 76 -8.01 -2.04 -4.73
CA LEU A 76 -7.72 -3.47 -4.62
C LEU A 76 -8.36 -4.26 -5.77
N GLN A 77 -9.62 -3.98 -6.11
CA GLN A 77 -10.28 -4.55 -7.30
C GLN A 77 -9.48 -4.27 -8.58
N TYR A 78 -9.01 -3.03 -8.74
CA TYR A 78 -8.17 -2.65 -9.86
C TYR A 78 -6.85 -3.42 -9.91
N PHE A 79 -6.18 -3.59 -8.76
CA PHE A 79 -4.94 -4.37 -8.69
C PHE A 79 -5.16 -5.86 -8.99
N ALA A 80 -6.28 -6.45 -8.54
CA ALA A 80 -6.63 -7.82 -8.91
C ALA A 80 -6.83 -7.98 -10.42
N MET A 81 -7.48 -7.01 -11.08
CA MET A 81 -7.61 -6.98 -12.54
C MET A 81 -6.25 -6.88 -13.24
N LEU A 82 -5.36 -6.00 -12.76
CA LEU A 82 -4.00 -5.88 -13.30
C LEU A 82 -3.22 -7.18 -13.14
N TYR A 83 -3.31 -7.83 -11.98
CA TYR A 83 -2.60 -9.07 -11.71
C TYR A 83 -3.05 -10.18 -12.65
N ASN A 84 -4.37 -10.35 -12.83
CA ASN A 84 -4.94 -11.31 -13.76
C ASN A 84 -4.45 -11.05 -15.20
N GLY A 85 -4.41 -9.78 -15.61
CA GLY A 85 -3.87 -9.38 -16.92
C GLY A 85 -2.38 -9.65 -17.09
N MET A 86 -1.56 -9.45 -16.06
CA MET A 86 -0.11 -9.71 -16.10
C MET A 86 0.26 -11.20 -16.05
N THR A 87 -0.64 -12.06 -15.57
CA THR A 87 -0.38 -13.48 -15.34
C THR A 87 -1.19 -14.41 -16.25
N ASP A 88 -2.00 -13.84 -17.14
CA ASP A 88 -2.98 -14.58 -17.95
C ASP A 88 -3.86 -15.53 -17.10
N SER A 89 -4.23 -15.08 -15.89
CA SER A 89 -5.06 -15.85 -14.94
C SER A 89 -6.42 -15.19 -14.68
N LYS A 90 -7.28 -15.87 -13.92
CA LYS A 90 -8.55 -15.34 -13.41
C LYS A 90 -8.72 -15.61 -11.92
N ASP A 91 -7.60 -15.90 -11.25
CA ASP A 91 -7.60 -16.44 -9.91
C ASP A 91 -7.71 -15.32 -8.87
N ALA A 92 -7.23 -14.11 -9.21
CA ALA A 92 -7.25 -12.99 -8.29
C ALA A 92 -8.60 -12.26 -8.32
N TYR A 93 -9.16 -12.03 -7.14
CA TYR A 93 -10.38 -11.25 -6.96
C TYR A 93 -10.41 -10.62 -5.57
N GLU A 94 -11.20 -9.57 -5.43
CA GLU A 94 -11.51 -8.93 -4.16
C GLU A 94 -12.78 -9.56 -3.57
N ASP A 95 -12.74 -9.88 -2.28
CA ASP A 95 -13.87 -10.39 -1.50
C ASP A 95 -13.87 -9.76 -0.11
N ASN A 96 -14.88 -8.95 0.19
CA ASN A 96 -15.10 -8.26 1.46
C ASN A 96 -13.84 -7.54 2.00
N GLY A 97 -13.21 -6.74 1.15
CA GLY A 97 -12.04 -5.93 1.48
C GLY A 97 -10.72 -6.69 1.46
N ASN A 98 -10.71 -7.97 1.07
CA ASN A 98 -9.52 -8.81 1.01
C ASN A 98 -9.23 -9.25 -0.42
N ILE A 99 -7.94 -9.35 -0.78
CA ILE A 99 -7.54 -9.95 -2.07
C ILE A 99 -7.18 -11.42 -1.92
N LEU A 100 -7.86 -12.26 -2.70
CA LEU A 100 -7.60 -13.70 -2.80
C LEU A 100 -6.93 -14.04 -4.13
N GLY A 101 -6.30 -15.22 -4.21
CA GLY A 101 -5.79 -15.78 -5.47
C GLY A 101 -4.45 -15.25 -5.97
N ILE A 102 -3.73 -14.47 -5.16
CA ILE A 102 -2.38 -14.00 -5.49
C ILE A 102 -1.35 -15.07 -5.14
N ASN A 103 -0.56 -15.48 -6.14
CA ASN A 103 0.51 -16.45 -5.92
C ASN A 103 1.80 -15.73 -5.50
N CYS A 104 2.11 -15.76 -4.19
CA CYS A 104 3.30 -15.12 -3.62
C CYS A 104 4.48 -16.09 -3.50
N ASP A 105 5.61 -15.71 -4.08
CA ASP A 105 6.86 -16.46 -3.98
C ASP A 105 7.69 -16.04 -2.74
N LYS A 106 8.93 -16.54 -2.66
CA LYS A 106 9.84 -16.22 -1.54
C LYS A 106 10.23 -14.74 -1.52
N THR A 107 10.46 -14.12 -2.67
CA THR A 107 10.83 -12.71 -2.79
C THR A 107 9.68 -11.81 -2.38
N ASP A 108 8.45 -12.14 -2.78
CA ASP A 108 7.25 -11.40 -2.39
C ASP A 108 7.09 -11.40 -0.85
N LYS A 109 7.24 -12.58 -0.22
CA LYS A 109 7.20 -12.74 1.25
C LYS A 109 8.31 -11.98 1.98
N GLU A 110 9.48 -11.86 1.35
CA GLU A 110 10.61 -11.13 1.91
C GLU A 110 10.34 -9.62 1.95
N PHE A 111 9.67 -9.06 0.93
CA PHE A 111 9.22 -7.67 0.93
C PHE A 111 8.10 -7.41 1.93
N ALA A 112 7.10 -8.31 2.00
CA ALA A 112 6.06 -8.26 3.02
C ALA A 112 6.68 -8.21 4.42
N SER A 113 7.59 -9.14 4.73
CA SER A 113 8.26 -9.19 6.05
C SER A 113 9.11 -7.95 6.34
N LYS A 114 9.76 -7.35 5.34
CA LYS A 114 10.50 -6.08 5.51
C LYS A 114 9.54 -4.95 5.87
N PHE A 115 8.41 -4.85 5.19
CA PHE A 115 7.40 -3.84 5.47
C PHE A 115 6.76 -4.02 6.85
N GLU A 116 6.41 -5.25 7.24
CA GLU A 116 5.78 -5.53 8.53
C GLU A 116 6.64 -5.12 9.73
N ARG A 117 7.98 -5.25 9.61
CA ARG A 117 8.95 -4.91 10.65
C ARG A 117 9.16 -3.40 10.82
N LEU A 118 8.73 -2.59 9.85
CA LEU A 118 8.79 -1.15 9.98
C LEU A 118 7.90 -0.70 11.14
N ASP A 119 8.31 0.37 11.82
CA ASP A 119 7.42 1.05 12.76
C ASP A 119 6.27 1.76 12.01
N PHE A 120 5.29 2.23 12.75
CA PHE A 120 4.11 2.87 12.17
C PHE A 120 4.45 4.08 11.31
N ASN A 121 5.35 4.94 11.77
CA ASN A 121 5.73 6.15 11.05
C ASN A 121 6.53 5.84 9.78
N GLU A 122 7.36 4.80 9.82
CA GLU A 122 8.06 4.25 8.66
C GLU A 122 7.05 3.66 7.64
N LYS A 123 5.99 2.98 8.09
CA LYS A 123 4.92 2.48 7.19
C LYS A 123 4.18 3.62 6.49
N LEU A 124 3.86 4.70 7.22
CA LEU A 124 3.25 5.91 6.64
C LEU A 124 4.15 6.57 5.58
N ASP A 125 5.46 6.56 5.81
CA ASP A 125 6.44 7.03 4.83
C ASP A 125 6.45 6.16 3.57
N VAL A 126 6.39 4.83 3.71
CA VAL A 126 6.26 3.91 2.54
C VAL A 126 4.99 4.21 1.75
N PHE A 127 3.83 4.36 2.41
CA PHE A 127 2.58 4.72 1.71
C PHE A 127 2.69 6.06 0.99
N SER A 128 3.25 7.08 1.66
CA SER A 128 3.45 8.41 1.07
C SER A 128 4.28 8.33 -0.21
N GLU A 129 5.42 7.64 -0.17
CA GLU A 129 6.31 7.49 -1.32
C GLU A 129 5.68 6.69 -2.46
N ILE A 130 5.01 5.59 -2.14
CA ILE A 130 4.37 4.72 -3.12
C ILE A 130 3.21 5.43 -3.82
N ILE A 131 2.37 6.15 -3.07
CA ILE A 131 1.22 6.87 -3.64
C ILE A 131 1.70 7.96 -4.60
N ILE A 132 2.74 8.73 -4.25
CA ILE A 132 3.30 9.75 -5.16
C ILE A 132 3.84 9.08 -6.43
N ARG A 133 4.58 7.97 -6.32
CA ARG A 133 5.13 7.27 -7.48
C ARG A 133 4.06 6.65 -8.37
N TYR A 134 3.05 6.07 -7.75
CA TYR A 134 1.93 5.46 -8.43
C TYR A 134 1.15 6.50 -9.22
N ASP A 135 0.78 7.62 -8.58
CA ASP A 135 0.04 8.73 -9.22
C ASP A 135 0.85 9.39 -10.35
N ASN A 136 2.18 9.51 -10.19
CA ASN A 136 3.07 10.06 -11.23
C ASN A 136 3.45 9.05 -12.33
N GLU A 137 2.87 7.84 -12.36
CA GLU A 137 3.22 6.77 -13.32
C GLU A 137 4.71 6.37 -13.31
N THR A 138 5.39 6.49 -12.16
CA THR A 138 6.82 6.17 -11.99
C THR A 138 7.09 4.92 -11.14
N TYR A 139 6.04 4.29 -10.61
CA TYR A 139 6.16 3.09 -9.79
C TYR A 139 6.49 1.85 -10.65
N PHE A 140 5.74 1.65 -11.74
CA PHE A 140 5.96 0.57 -12.71
C PHE A 140 6.98 0.98 -13.78
N ASN A 141 7.69 0.00 -14.32
CA ASN A 141 8.64 0.19 -15.41
C ASN A 141 7.90 0.37 -16.74
N GLU A 142 6.84 -0.42 -16.96
CA GLU A 142 5.97 -0.29 -18.13
C GLU A 142 4.79 0.64 -17.85
N LYS A 143 4.37 1.36 -18.89
CA LYS A 143 3.19 2.23 -18.81
C LYS A 143 1.96 1.39 -18.52
N THR A 144 1.45 1.54 -17.31
CA THR A 144 0.24 0.92 -16.82
C THR A 144 -0.78 2.02 -16.58
N LEU A 145 -2.06 1.77 -16.89
CA LEU A 145 -3.11 2.71 -16.50
C LEU A 145 -3.05 2.89 -14.97
N VAL A 146 -3.20 4.12 -14.49
CA VAL A 146 -3.21 4.41 -13.05
C VAL A 146 -4.63 4.78 -12.66
N LEU A 147 -5.16 4.11 -11.64
CA LEU A 147 -6.44 4.48 -11.06
C LEU A 147 -6.19 5.62 -10.06
N SER A 148 -6.74 6.79 -10.33
CA SER A 148 -6.68 7.89 -9.39
C SER A 148 -7.43 7.53 -8.09
N LEU A 149 -6.78 7.75 -6.95
CA LEU A 149 -7.36 7.51 -5.61
C LEU A 149 -8.46 8.51 -5.26
N ASP A 150 -8.39 9.72 -5.82
CA ASP A 150 -9.38 10.78 -5.61
C ASP A 150 -9.46 11.71 -6.83
N SER A 151 -10.68 12.10 -7.21
CA SER A 151 -10.90 12.99 -8.36
C SER A 151 -10.31 14.40 -8.26
N LYS A 152 -9.89 14.84 -7.07
CA LYS A 152 -9.42 16.20 -6.77
C LYS A 152 -8.02 16.25 -6.18
N LEU A 153 -7.56 15.19 -5.53
CA LEU A 153 -6.27 15.15 -4.84
C LEU A 153 -5.23 14.44 -5.70
N SER A 154 -4.07 15.07 -5.88
CA SER A 154 -2.90 14.39 -6.43
C SER A 154 -2.28 13.43 -5.42
N GLY A 155 -1.39 12.55 -5.88
CA GLY A 155 -0.60 11.69 -5.01
C GLY A 155 0.24 12.48 -4.00
N TYR A 156 0.68 13.69 -4.35
CA TYR A 156 1.34 14.61 -3.41
C TYR A 156 0.40 15.16 -2.34
N ASP A 157 -0.84 15.50 -2.70
CA ASP A 157 -1.83 15.98 -1.73
C ASP A 157 -2.18 14.89 -0.73
N ILE A 158 -2.37 13.65 -1.20
CA ILE A 158 -2.63 12.48 -0.36
C ILE A 158 -1.42 12.20 0.55
N ALA A 159 -0.21 12.15 -0.01
CA ALA A 159 1.00 11.96 0.80
C ALA A 159 1.17 13.06 1.86
N LYS A 160 0.81 14.31 1.54
CA LYS A 160 0.79 15.40 2.53
C LYS A 160 -0.22 15.16 3.64
N GLN A 161 -1.41 14.64 3.34
CA GLN A 161 -2.39 14.26 4.37
C GLN A 161 -1.85 13.15 5.28
N ILE A 162 -1.18 12.15 4.71
CA ILE A 162 -0.51 11.08 5.47
C ILE A 162 0.56 11.66 6.41
N GLN A 163 1.41 12.55 5.89
CA GLN A 163 2.44 13.21 6.70
C GLN A 163 1.85 14.13 7.78
N ASN A 164 0.69 14.74 7.55
CA ASN A 164 -0.02 15.49 8.59
C ASN A 164 -0.57 14.57 9.67
N PHE A 165 -1.08 13.39 9.31
CA PHE A 165 -1.58 12.39 10.26
C PHE A 165 -0.46 11.73 11.07
N LYS A 166 0.75 11.62 10.51
CA LYS A 166 1.95 11.14 11.20
C LYS A 166 2.33 12.02 12.40
N ASN A 167 2.13 13.33 12.30
CA ASN A 167 2.43 14.33 13.34
C ASN A 167 1.29 14.49 14.35
#